data_AF-A0A1A8ZH82-F1
#
_entry.id   AF-A0A1A8ZH82-F1
#
_cell.length_a   1.000
_cell.length_b   1.000
_cell.length_c   1.000
_cell.angle_alpha   90.00
_cell.angle_beta   90.00
_cell.angle_gamma   90.00
#
_symmetry.space_group_name_H-M   'P 1'
#
loop_
_entity.id
_entity.type
_entity.pdbx_description
1 polymer ?
#
loop_
_entity_poly.entity_id
_entity_poly.type
_entity_poly.pdbx_seq_one_letter_code
_entity_poly.pdbx_strand_id
1 'polypeptide(L)' 'MGDQDRLHDLRKQAHNAGIEGNSKMTEGQLQQALKQVGKGTSPEMAKRQAKG' A
#
# COMPACT_ATOMS: atom_id res chain seq x y z
N MET A 1 -6.34 20.54 -4.68
CA MET A 1 -5.26 19.65 -5.13
C MET A 1 -4.63 19.06 -3.88
N GLY A 2 -4.97 17.84 -3.45
CA GLY A 2 -4.45 17.33 -2.17
C GLY A 2 -4.53 15.81 -2.01
N ASP A 3 -5.66 15.20 -2.39
CA ASP A 3 -5.93 13.80 -2.06
C ASP A 3 -5.50 12.81 -3.15
N GLN A 4 -5.59 13.23 -4.42
CA GLN A 4 -5.12 12.43 -5.56
C GLN A 4 -3.61 12.25 -5.59
N ASP A 5 -2.86 13.27 -5.15
CA ASP A 5 -1.40 13.25 -5.13
C ASP A 5 -0.89 12.26 -4.07
N ARG A 6 -1.53 12.27 -2.91
CA ARG A 6 -1.22 11.38 -1.78
C ARG A 6 -1.46 9.91 -2.09
N LEU A 7 -2.58 9.61 -2.75
CA LEU A 7 -2.85 8.25 -3.21
C LEU A 7 -1.80 7.77 -4.22
N HIS A 8 -1.35 8.66 -5.12
CA HIS A 8 -0.33 8.34 -6.10
C HIS A 8 1.04 8.08 -5.44
N ASP A 9 1.40 8.89 -4.45
CA ASP A 9 2.62 8.70 -3.67
C ASP A 9 2.60 7.37 -2.88
N LEU A 10 1.48 7.07 -2.21
CA LEU A 10 1.29 5.80 -1.51
C LEU A 10 1.38 4.59 -2.44
N ARG A 11 0.90 4.70 -3.67
CA ARG A 11 1.06 3.65 -4.69
C ARG A 11 2.52 3.45 -5.08
N LYS A 12 3.28 4.53 -5.25
CA LYS A 12 4.73 4.44 -5.52
C LYS A 12 5.48 3.81 -4.35
N GLN A 13 5.21 4.25 -3.12
CA GLN A 13 5.79 3.65 -1.92
C GLN A 13 5.45 2.16 -1.83
N ALA A 14 4.18 1.80 -2.06
CA ALA A 14 3.74 0.41 -2.02
C ALA A 14 4.44 -0.43 -3.09
N HIS A 15 4.61 0.10 -4.31
CA HIS A 15 5.37 -0.57 -5.37
C HIS A 15 6.83 -0.81 -4.97
N ASN A 16 7.51 0.22 -4.45
CA ASN A 16 8.88 0.10 -3.95
C ASN A 16 9.02 -0.90 -2.79
N ALA A 17 7.98 -1.00 -1.96
CA ALA A 17 7.90 -1.98 -0.88
C ALA A 17 7.57 -3.41 -1.37
N GLY A 18 7.46 -3.64 -2.69
CA GLY A 18 7.11 -4.95 -3.28
C GLY A 18 5.61 -5.28 -3.23
N ILE A 19 4.75 -4.33 -2.88
CA ILE A 19 3.30 -4.51 -2.80
C ILE A 19 2.72 -4.34 -4.22
N GLU A 20 2.69 -5.45 -4.95
CA GLU A 20 2.14 -5.48 -6.30
C GLU A 20 0.60 -5.38 -6.32
N GLY A 21 0.04 -4.71 -7.32
CA GLY A 21 -1.40 -4.49 -7.43
C GLY A 21 -1.95 -3.39 -6.52
N ASN A 22 -1.07 -2.50 -6.03
CA ASN A 22 -1.38 -1.28 -5.27
C ASN A 22 -2.28 -0.29 -6.05
N SER A 23 -2.30 -0.36 -7.38
CA SER A 23 -3.11 0.49 -8.25
C SER A 23 -4.62 0.31 -8.06
N LYS A 24 -5.05 -0.85 -7.54
CA LYS A 24 -6.45 -1.15 -7.21
C LYS A 24 -6.79 -0.92 -5.73
N MET A 25 -5.86 -0.39 -4.93
CA MET A 25 -6.06 -0.15 -3.49
C MET A 25 -6.41 1.31 -3.23
N THR A 26 -7.18 1.54 -2.16
CA THR A 26 -7.48 2.87 -1.64
C THR A 26 -6.35 3.38 -0.73
N GLU A 27 -6.37 4.66 -0.39
CA GLU A 27 -5.36 5.28 0.49
C GLU A 27 -5.21 4.52 1.82
N GLY A 28 -6.32 4.21 2.49
CA GLY A 28 -6.30 3.47 3.76
C GLY A 28 -5.74 2.06 3.62
N GLN A 29 -6.05 1.36 2.52
CA GLN A 29 -5.50 0.03 2.26
C GLN A 29 -3.99 0.09 1.99
N LEU A 30 -3.52 1.10 1.25
CA LEU A 30 -2.09 1.29 0.99
C LEU A 30 -1.33 1.63 2.25
N GLN A 31 -1.84 2.53 3.08
CA GLN A 31 -1.25 2.87 4.37
C GLN A 31 -1.15 1.64 5.28
N GLN A 32 -2.23 0.84 5.37
CA GLN A 32 -2.22 -0.37 6.18
C GLN A 32 -1.21 -1.39 5.65
N ALA A 33 -1.16 -1.62 4.34
CA ALA A 33 -0.21 -2.55 3.75
C ALA A 33 1.24 -2.09 3.95
N LEU A 34 1.54 -0.81 3.73
CA LEU A 34 2.85 -0.22 3.99
C LEU A 34 3.28 -0.37 5.46
N LYS A 35 2.35 -0.13 6.39
CA LYS A 35 2.59 -0.31 7.82
C LYS A 35 2.91 -1.77 8.18
N GLN A 36 2.27 -2.74 7.53
CA GLN A 36 2.57 -4.16 7.75
C GLN A 36 3.94 -4.55 7.17
N VAL A 37 4.28 -4.06 5.97
CA VAL A 37 5.61 -4.29 5.39
C VAL A 37 6.71 -3.69 6.25
N GLY A 38 6.52 -2.47 6.77
CA GLY A 38 7.44 -1.85 7.71
C GLY A 38 7.63 -2.60 9.03
N LYS A 39 6.68 -3.49 9.39
CA LYS A 39 6.81 -4.41 10.54
C LYS A 39 7.50 -5.73 10.20
N GLY A 40 7.93 -5.93 8.95
CA GLY A 40 8.53 -7.17 8.48
C GLY A 40 7.53 -8.18 7.90
N THR A 41 6.27 -7.78 7.65
CA THR A 41 5.31 -8.66 6.96
C THR A 41 5.62 -8.70 5.47
N SER A 42 5.54 -9.87 4.84
CA SER A 42 5.74 -9.97 3.39
C SER A 42 4.73 -9.10 2.62
N PRO A 43 5.13 -8.43 1.53
CA PRO A 43 4.28 -7.51 0.78
C PRO A 43 2.97 -8.13 0.29
N GLU A 44 3.01 -9.41 -0.11
CA GLU A 44 1.81 -10.16 -0.51
C GLU A 44 0.83 -10.39 0.65
N MET A 45 1.34 -10.70 1.84
CA MET A 45 0.52 -10.86 3.04
C MET A 45 -0.05 -9.52 3.50
N ALA A 46 0.77 -8.47 3.49
CA ALA A 46 0.33 -7.11 3.81
C ALA A 46 -0.80 -6.64 2.88
N LYS A 47 -0.68 -6.90 1.57
CA LYS A 47 -1.75 -6.66 0.58
C LYS A 47 -3.02 -7.42 0.91
N ARG A 48 -2.92 -8.72 1.20
CA ARG A 48 -4.08 -9.57 1.54
C ARG A 48 -4.79 -9.07 2.80
N GLN A 49 -4.03 -8.72 3.84
CA GLN A 49 -4.59 -8.18 5.09
C GLN A 49 -5.17 -6.77 4.93
N ALA A 50 -4.68 -5.98 3.97
CA ALA A 50 -5.23 -4.65 3.70
C ALA A 50 -6.47 -4.67 2.80
N LYS A 51 -6.61 -5.68 1.94
CA LYS A 51 -7.79 -5.86 1.07
C LYS A 51 -8.91 -6.69 1.70
N GLY A 52 -8.56 -7.55 2.66
CA GLY A 52 -9.51 -8.38 3.41
C GLY A 52 -10.34 -7.60 4.40
#